data_AF-A0A0A9AT18-F1
#
_entry.id   AF-A0A0A9AT18-F1
#
_cell.length_a   1.000
_cell.length_b   1.000
_cell.length_c   1.000
_cell.angle_alpha   90.00
_cell.angle_beta   90.00
_cell.angle_gamma   90.00
#
_symmetry.space_group_name_H-M   'P 1'
#
loop_
_entity.id
_entity.type
_entity.pdbx_description
1 polymer ?
#
loop_
_entity_poly.entity_id
_entity_poly.type
_entity_poly.pdbx_seq_one_letter_code
_entity_poly.pdbx_strand_id
1 'polypeptide(L)'
;MQKEMNTSTMESHFSLPLVFCKAVGLREPRTITPKTSTSSTGSWQARLAPYSNCSHLLGSGWTRFCRENGIKAGDVCTFKLVETTLWHVIITRR
;
A
#
# COMPACT_ATOMS: atom_id res chain seq x y z
N MET A 1 9.49 -2.44 1.97
CA MET A 1 9.27 -2.99 0.61
C MET A 1 9.22 -1.86 -0.39
N GLN A 2 9.80 -2.00 -1.58
CA GLN A 2 9.71 -1.01 -2.66
C GLN A 2 8.86 -1.57 -3.80
N LYS A 3 8.07 -0.70 -4.44
CA LYS A 3 7.28 -1.03 -5.62
C LYS A 3 7.34 0.13 -6.60
N GLU A 4 7.70 -0.18 -7.84
CA GLU A 4 7.45 0.72 -8.97
C GLU A 4 5.97 0.66 -9.36
N MET A 5 5.36 1.83 -9.44
CA MET A 5 3.93 2.01 -9.63
C MET A 5 3.57 1.91 -11.10
N ASN A 6 2.44 1.26 -11.38
CA ASN A 6 1.85 1.16 -12.70
C ASN A 6 0.34 1.42 -12.61
N THR A 7 -0.29 1.66 -13.76
CA THR A 7 -1.71 2.04 -13.85
C THR A 7 -2.63 1.01 -13.18
N SER A 8 -2.43 -0.27 -13.47
CA SER A 8 -3.23 -1.36 -12.87
C SER A 8 -3.14 -1.39 -11.34
N THR A 9 -1.93 -1.20 -10.79
CA THR A 9 -1.72 -1.19 -9.33
C THR A 9 -2.46 -0.02 -8.70
N MET A 10 -2.43 1.17 -9.33
CA MET A 10 -3.07 2.38 -8.79
C MET A 10 -4.60 2.34 -8.88
N GLU A 11 -5.16 1.69 -9.91
CA GLU A 11 -6.59 1.69 -10.19
C GLU A 11 -7.35 0.51 -9.58
N SER A 12 -6.68 -0.62 -9.33
CA SER A 12 -7.34 -1.85 -8.87
C SER A 12 -6.97 -2.26 -7.46
N HIS A 13 -5.74 -2.77 -7.28
CA HIS A 13 -5.27 -3.32 -6.03
C HIS A 13 -3.75 -3.39 -5.99
N PHE A 14 -3.20 -3.40 -4.78
CA PHE A 14 -1.76 -3.57 -4.58
C PHE A 14 -1.43 -4.95 -4.03
N SER A 15 -0.71 -5.74 -4.82
CA SER A 15 -0.32 -7.12 -4.48
C SER A 15 0.99 -7.15 -3.70
N LEU A 16 0.93 -7.73 -2.51
CA LEU A 16 2.07 -7.96 -1.63
C LEU A 16 2.57 -9.40 -1.78
N PRO A 17 3.89 -9.61 -1.94
CA PRO A 17 4.47 -10.94 -2.02
C PRO A 17 4.18 -11.76 -0.76
N LEU A 18 3.85 -13.05 -0.91
CA LEU A 18 3.58 -13.94 0.22
C LEU A 18 4.73 -13.99 1.25
N VAL A 19 5.97 -13.93 0.78
CA VAL A 19 7.16 -13.94 1.65
C VAL A 19 7.15 -12.73 2.60
N PHE A 20 6.80 -11.55 2.08
CA PHE A 20 6.65 -10.35 2.89
C PHE A 20 5.49 -10.49 3.88
N CYS A 21 4.33 -10.95 3.42
CA CYS A 21 3.17 -11.14 4.29
C CYS A 21 3.43 -12.14 5.42
N LYS A 22 4.15 -13.24 5.13
CA LYS A 22 4.56 -14.23 6.13
C LYS A 22 5.54 -13.65 7.14
N ALA A 23 6.54 -12.90 6.69
CA ALA A 23 7.56 -12.29 7.56
C ALA A 23 6.95 -11.25 8.51
N VAL A 24 5.96 -10.48 8.04
CA VAL A 24 5.29 -9.44 8.81
C VAL A 24 4.12 -9.98 9.65
N GLY A 25 3.66 -11.21 9.41
CA GLY A 25 2.49 -11.77 10.10
C GLY A 25 1.15 -11.24 9.60
N LEU A 26 1.07 -10.86 8.31
CA LEU A 26 -0.14 -10.40 7.61
C LEU A 26 -1.00 -11.59 7.11
N ARG A 27 -1.34 -12.53 8.00
CA ARG A 27 -2.05 -13.77 7.64
C ARG A 27 -3.58 -13.68 7.72
N GLU A 28 -4.09 -12.59 8.28
CA GLU A 28 -5.51 -12.37 8.48
C GLU A 28 -5.94 -11.04 7.84
N PRO A 29 -7.19 -10.95 7.36
CA PRO A 29 -7.74 -9.71 6.83
C PRO A 29 -7.62 -8.59 7.86
N ARG A 30 -7.10 -7.44 7.45
CA ARG A 30 -6.95 -6.28 8.34
C ARG A 30 -6.98 -4.98 7.57
N THR A 31 -7.28 -3.89 8.26
CA THR A 31 -7.25 -2.56 7.66
C THR A 31 -5.86 -1.97 7.85
N ILE A 32 -5.27 -1.53 6.74
CA ILE A 32 -3.99 -0.83 6.71
C ILE A 32 -4.25 0.65 6.49
N THR A 33 -3.51 1.48 7.22
CA THR A 33 -3.50 2.93 7.08
C THR A 33 -2.14 3.37 6.54
N PRO A 34 -2.04 3.66 5.22
CA PRO A 34 -0.88 4.33 4.66
C PRO A 34 -0.80 5.77 5.18
N LYS A 35 0.42 6.24 5.46
CA LYS A 35 0.72 7.64 5.77
C LYS A 35 1.93 8.11 4.97
N THR A 36 1.91 9.33 4.48
CA THR A 36 3.07 9.99 3.84
C THR A 36 3.56 11.12 4.73
N SER A 37 4.84 11.49 4.63
CA SER A 37 5.39 12.62 5.39
C SER A 37 4.74 13.96 5.04
N THR A 38 4.14 14.04 3.85
CA THR A 38 3.59 15.28 3.27
C THR A 38 2.10 15.47 3.54
N SER A 39 1.40 14.48 4.09
CA SER A 39 -0.05 14.59 4.35
C SER A 39 -0.35 14.40 5.83
N SER A 40 -0.81 15.47 6.47
CA SER A 40 -1.28 15.49 7.85
C SER A 40 -2.77 15.15 7.99
N THR A 41 -3.50 14.98 6.87
CA THR A 41 -4.98 14.98 6.88
C THR A 41 -5.63 13.74 6.24
N GLY A 42 -4.89 12.89 5.53
CA GLY A 42 -5.45 11.70 4.87
C GLY A 42 -5.41 10.43 5.71
N SER A 43 -6.57 9.87 6.08
CA SER A 43 -6.71 8.50 6.60
C SER A 43 -7.17 7.55 5.48
N TRP A 44 -6.24 7.02 4.69
CA TRP A 44 -6.55 6.15 3.55
C TRP A 44 -6.68 4.69 3.96
N GLN A 45 -7.74 4.36 4.69
CA GLN A 45 -7.96 2.99 5.14
C GLN A 45 -8.21 2.04 3.97
N ALA A 46 -7.28 1.10 3.77
CA ALA A 46 -7.37 0.08 2.73
C ALA A 46 -7.39 -1.32 3.35
N ARG A 47 -8.20 -2.22 2.79
CA ARG A 47 -8.37 -3.57 3.34
C ARG A 47 -7.31 -4.49 2.78
N LEU A 48 -6.45 -5.02 3.63
CA LEU A 48 -5.57 -6.11 3.28
C LEU A 48 -6.33 -7.43 3.39
N ALA A 49 -6.37 -8.20 2.32
CA ALA A 49 -6.97 -9.53 2.28
C ALA A 49 -5.93 -10.57 1.82
N PRO A 50 -5.69 -11.64 2.60
CA PRO A 50 -4.88 -12.77 2.17
C PRO A 50 -5.51 -13.47 0.95
N TYR A 51 -4.66 -13.92 0.03
CA TYR A 51 -5.01 -14.76 -1.11
C TYR A 51 -4.01 -15.93 -1.21
N SER A 52 -4.30 -16.92 -2.05
CA SER A 52 -3.56 -18.21 -2.10
C SER A 52 -2.04 -18.06 -2.10
N ASN A 53 -1.49 -17.12 -2.86
CA ASN A 53 -0.05 -16.90 -3.03
C ASN A 53 0.40 -15.44 -2.78
N CYS A 54 -0.47 -14.58 -2.25
CA CYS A 54 -0.17 -13.17 -2.02
C CYS A 54 -1.14 -12.56 -1.01
N SER A 55 -1.02 -11.26 -0.74
CA SER A 55 -2.11 -10.52 -0.10
C SER A 55 -2.37 -9.26 -0.90
N HIS A 56 -3.64 -8.92 -1.07
CA HIS A 56 -4.03 -7.74 -1.82
C HIS A 56 -4.47 -6.64 -0.87
N LEU A 57 -3.93 -5.45 -1.07
CA LEU A 57 -4.49 -4.23 -0.53
C LEU A 57 -5.61 -3.75 -1.47
N LEU A 58 -6.84 -3.83 -0.97
CA LEU A 58 -8.09 -3.64 -1.69
C LEU A 58 -8.84 -2.41 -1.19
N GLY A 59 -9.81 -1.98 -2.01
CA GLY A 59 -10.79 -0.96 -1.64
C GLY A 59 -10.38 0.45 -2.04
N SER A 60 -11.35 1.37 -1.89
CA SER A 60 -11.22 2.76 -2.31
C SER A 60 -10.13 3.53 -1.56
N GLY A 61 -9.72 3.09 -0.37
CA GLY A 61 -8.63 3.72 0.37
C GLY A 61 -7.31 3.71 -0.40
N TRP A 62 -6.96 2.60 -1.06
CA TRP A 62 -5.73 2.49 -1.82
C TRP A 62 -5.74 3.36 -3.09
N THR A 63 -6.84 3.31 -3.85
CA THR A 63 -6.96 4.11 -5.08
C THR A 63 -7.03 5.61 -4.77
N ARG A 64 -7.71 5.98 -3.68
CA ARG A 64 -7.74 7.35 -3.14
C ARG A 64 -6.37 7.81 -2.68
N PHE A 65 -5.61 6.95 -1.99
CA PHE A 65 -4.23 7.24 -1.62
C PHE A 65 -3.37 7.60 -2.84
N CYS A 66 -3.44 6.78 -3.90
CA CYS A 66 -2.69 7.04 -5.13
C CYS A 66 -3.09 8.36 -5.78
N ARG A 67 -4.40 8.61 -5.90
CA ARG A 67 -4.93 9.83 -6.52
C ARG A 67 -4.58 11.09 -5.74
N GLU A 68 -4.80 11.10 -4.42
CA GLU A 68 -4.60 12.29 -3.59
C GLU A 68 -3.11 12.61 -3.36
N ASN A 69 -2.23 11.61 -3.40
CA ASN A 69 -0.77 11.85 -3.36
C ASN A 69 -0.16 12.09 -4.75
N GLY A 70 -0.97 12.08 -5.81
CA GLY A 70 -0.56 12.33 -7.19
C GLY A 70 0.47 11.33 -7.71
N ILE A 71 0.34 10.06 -7.31
CA ILE A 71 1.23 8.97 -7.73
C ILE A 71 1.00 8.68 -9.21
N LYS A 72 2.09 8.53 -9.96
CA LYS A 72 2.07 8.24 -11.41
C LYS A 72 2.77 6.92 -11.71
N ALA A 73 2.51 6.38 -12.89
CA ALA A 73 3.28 5.24 -13.39
C ALA A 73 4.77 5.62 -13.50
N GLY A 74 5.65 4.74 -13.01
CA GLY A 74 7.09 4.98 -12.91
C GLY A 74 7.55 5.59 -11.58
N ASP A 75 6.64 6.11 -10.75
CA ASP A 75 6.99 6.49 -9.36
C ASP A 75 7.33 5.24 -8.54
N VAL A 76 8.24 5.39 -7.58
CA VAL A 76 8.60 4.30 -6.66
C VAL A 76 8.04 4.58 -5.28
N CYS A 77 7.15 3.72 -4.81
CA CYS A 77 6.66 3.74 -3.44
C CYS A 77 7.48 2.81 -2.56
N THR A 78 8.08 3.37 -1.50
CA THR A 78 8.75 2.62 -0.45
C THR A 78 7.84 2.53 0.77
N PHE A 79 7.35 1.33 1.06
CA PHE A 79 6.54 1.01 2.23
C PHE A 79 7.43 0.60 3.40
N LYS A 80 7.43 1.41 4.45
CA LYS A 80 8.06 1.14 5.75
C LYS A 80 6.97 0.77 6.74
N LEU A 81 7.13 -0.39 7.35
CA LEU A 81 6.20 -0.86 8.37
C LEU A 81 6.51 -0.12 9.68
N VAL A 82 5.57 0.67 10.18
CA VAL A 82 5.67 1.27 11.53
C VAL A 82 5.00 0.34 12.52
N GLU A 83 3.79 -0.08 12.18
CA GLU A 83 3.04 -1.14 12.87
C GLU A 83 2.40 -2.06 11.83
N THR A 84 1.85 -3.18 12.28
CA THR A 84 1.20 -4.13 11.37
C THR A 84 0.02 -3.53 10.58
N THR A 85 -0.61 -2.48 11.10
CA THR A 85 -1.72 -1.73 10.50
C THR A 85 -1.34 -0.31 10.06
N LEU A 86 -0.14 0.18 10.39
CA LEU A 86 0.31 1.55 10.10
C LEU A 86 1.56 1.53 9.24
N TRP A 87 1.42 1.97 7.99
CA TRP A 87 2.50 1.92 7.01
C TRP A 87 2.91 3.32 6.61
N HIS A 88 4.18 3.63 6.77
CA HIS A 88 4.75 4.86 6.26
C HIS A 88 5.21 4.67 4.82
N VAL A 89 4.69 5.49 3.90
CA VAL A 89 4.96 5.41 2.46
C VAL A 89 5.79 6.62 2.04
N ILE A 90 6.96 6.34 1.48
CA ILE A 90 7.82 7.35 0.87
C ILE A 90 7.65 7.23 -0.64
N ILE A 91 7.22 8.31 -1.29
CA ILE A 91 7.02 8.38 -2.73
C ILE A 91 8.26 9.03 -3.33
N THR A 92 8.98 8.29 -4.16
CA THR A 92 10.14 8.77 -4.91
C THR A 92 9.72 8.97 -6.35
N ARG A 93 9.70 10.24 -6.79
CA ARG A 93 9.37 10.63 -8.16
C ARG A 93 10.66 10.63 -8.97
N ARG A 94 10.63 10.05 -10.17
CA ARG A 94 11.73 10.18 -11.14
C ARG A 94 11.68 11.51 -11.87
#